data_AF-A0A2W2BYJ8-F1
#
_entry.id   AF-A0A2W2BYJ8-F1
#
_cell.length_a   1.000
_cell.length_b   1.000
_cell.length_c   1.000
_cell.angle_alpha   90.00
_cell.angle_beta   90.00
_cell.angle_gamma   90.00
#
_symmetry.space_group_name_H-M   'P 1'
#
loop_
_entity.id
_entity.type
_entity.pdbx_description
1 polymer ?
#
loop_
_entity_poly.entity_id
_entity_poly.type
_entity_poly.pdbx_seq_one_letter_code
_entity_poly.pdbx_strand_id
1 'polypeptide(L)'
;MRRALPVLAELPDDLVGRLELTELLVPPPALAAARSQLEERLGHHVVTYHADPPAPASAGATLHLCTLLRPAALTGAALAALRAAETDFPGVVLVAYAKPLRLRPRGGAGA
;
A
#
# COMPACT_ATOMS: atom_id res chain seq x y z
N MET A 1 -13.52 2.59 1.38
CA MET A 1 -12.07 2.37 1.16
C MET A 1 -11.23 2.32 2.43
N ARG A 2 -11.33 3.29 3.37
CA ARG A 2 -10.56 3.27 4.64
C ARG A 2 -10.73 2.01 5.49
N ARG A 3 -11.91 1.38 5.45
CA ARG A 3 -12.17 0.07 6.11
C ARG A 3 -11.48 -1.12 5.42
N ALA A 4 -11.24 -1.01 4.11
CA ALA A 4 -10.63 -2.08 3.31
C ALA A 4 -9.10 -1.98 3.29
N LEU A 5 -8.55 -0.76 3.47
CA LEU A 5 -7.13 -0.48 3.54
C LEU A 5 -6.83 0.34 4.81
N PRO A 6 -6.52 -0.32 5.94
CA PRO A 6 -6.32 0.33 7.24
C PRO A 6 -5.27 1.44 7.22
N VAL A 7 -4.26 1.32 6.36
CA VAL A 7 -3.24 2.35 6.13
C VAL A 7 -3.85 3.74 5.86
N LEU A 8 -5.00 3.80 5.18
CA LEU A 8 -5.65 5.06 4.81
C LEU A 8 -6.42 5.69 5.99
N ALA A 9 -6.72 4.92 7.03
CA ALA A 9 -7.35 5.43 8.24
C ALA A 9 -6.35 6.11 9.18
N GLU A 10 -5.06 5.77 9.06
CA GLU A 10 -3.97 6.36 9.83
C GLU A 10 -3.35 7.60 9.15
N LEU A 11 -3.77 7.91 7.91
CA LEU A 11 -3.31 9.09 7.18
C LEU A 11 -4.17 10.33 7.47
N PRO A 12 -3.56 11.52 7.58
CA PRO A 12 -4.27 12.80 7.59
C PRO A 12 -5.23 12.97 6.39
N ASP A 13 -6.41 13.54 6.64
CA ASP A 13 -7.47 13.70 5.63
C ASP A 13 -7.01 14.53 4.41
N ASP A 14 -6.17 15.54 4.62
CA ASP A 14 -5.61 16.40 3.57
C ASP A 14 -4.70 15.63 2.60
N LEU A 15 -3.97 14.63 3.11
CA LEU A 15 -3.14 13.76 2.29
C LEU A 15 -4.02 12.76 1.55
N VAL A 16 -5.01 12.17 2.22
CA VAL A 16 -5.93 11.19 1.60
C VAL A 16 -6.67 11.81 0.42
N GLY A 17 -7.12 13.07 0.53
CA GLY A 17 -7.80 13.77 -0.56
C GLY A 17 -6.93 14.06 -1.79
N ARG A 18 -5.61 13.86 -1.70
CA ARG A 18 -4.63 14.11 -2.76
C ARG A 18 -3.97 12.84 -3.31
N LEU A 19 -4.27 11.68 -2.71
CA LEU A 19 -3.71 10.41 -3.12
C LEU A 19 -4.29 9.96 -4.46
N GLU A 20 -3.45 9.42 -5.32
CA GLU A 20 -3.89 8.62 -6.45
C GLU A 20 -4.45 7.30 -5.92
N LEU A 21 -5.78 7.16 -5.99
CA LEU A 21 -6.50 6.03 -5.44
C LEU A 21 -6.76 4.95 -6.51
N THR A 22 -6.63 5.28 -7.80
CA THR A 22 -6.87 4.32 -8.90
C THR A 22 -5.83 3.21 -8.96
N GLU A 23 -4.65 3.42 -8.38
CA GLU A 23 -3.60 2.40 -8.24
C GLU A 23 -3.92 1.39 -7.14
N LEU A 24 -4.77 1.76 -6.18
CA LEU A 24 -5.10 0.95 -5.02
C LEU A 24 -6.24 -0.01 -5.36
N LEU A 25 -6.01 -1.29 -5.12
CA LEU A 25 -7.02 -2.31 -5.28
C LEU A 25 -7.78 -2.47 -3.96
N VAL A 26 -9.12 -2.38 -3.99
CA VAL A 26 -9.96 -2.85 -2.89
C VAL A 26 -10.00 -4.38 -2.96
N PRO A 27 -9.42 -5.09 -1.98
CA PRO A 27 -9.26 -6.53 -2.12
C PRO A 27 -10.60 -7.27 -2.01
N PRO A 28 -10.87 -8.28 -2.86
CA PRO A 28 -11.98 -9.20 -2.64
C PRO A 28 -11.77 -10.01 -1.34
N PRO A 29 -12.80 -10.66 -0.78
CA PRO A 29 -12.74 -11.28 0.55
C PRO A 29 -11.55 -12.24 0.77
N ALA A 30 -11.22 -13.08 -0.22
CA ALA A 30 -10.09 -14.00 -0.13
C ALA A 30 -8.74 -13.26 -0.04
N LEU A 31 -8.52 -12.25 -0.88
CA LEU A 31 -7.32 -11.41 -0.84
C LEU A 31 -7.27 -10.58 0.44
N ALA A 32 -8.42 -10.08 0.91
CA ALA A 32 -8.51 -9.32 2.15
C ALA A 32 -8.09 -10.17 3.36
N ALA A 33 -8.51 -11.44 3.40
CA ALA A 33 -8.10 -12.39 4.44
C ALA A 33 -6.60 -12.70 4.37
N ALA A 34 -6.08 -13.01 3.17
CA ALA A 34 -4.65 -13.27 2.97
C ALA A 34 -3.79 -12.05 3.36
N ARG A 35 -4.20 -10.85 2.95
CA ARG A 35 -3.57 -9.58 3.32
C ARG A 35 -3.55 -9.40 4.83
N SER A 36 -4.66 -9.60 5.53
CA SER A 36 -4.72 -9.45 6.99
C SER A 36 -3.80 -10.45 7.72
N GLN A 37 -3.75 -11.71 7.26
CA GLN A 37 -2.83 -12.71 7.82
C GLN A 37 -1.35 -12.30 7.61
N LEU A 38 -1.03 -11.72 6.45
CA LEU A 38 0.30 -11.15 6.21
C LEU A 38 0.59 -9.97 7.13
N GLU A 39 -0.37 -9.06 7.34
CA GLU A 39 -0.20 -7.92 8.26
C GLU A 39 0.12 -8.40 9.68
N GLU A 40 -0.60 -9.40 10.19
CA GLU A 40 -0.38 -10.00 11.51
C GLU A 40 0.99 -10.67 11.60
N ARG A 41 1.36 -11.46 10.58
CA ARG A 41 2.63 -12.19 10.55
C ARG A 41 3.85 -11.28 10.43
N LEU A 42 3.72 -10.19 9.67
CA LEU A 42 4.81 -9.26 9.38
C LEU A 42 4.89 -8.13 10.42
N GLY A 43 3.82 -7.86 11.17
CA GLY A 43 3.74 -6.72 12.07
C GLY A 43 3.75 -5.37 11.34
N HIS A 44 3.32 -5.35 10.07
CA HIS A 44 3.39 -4.20 9.16
C HIS A 44 2.07 -4.03 8.40
N HIS A 45 1.82 -2.85 7.85
CA HIS A 45 0.67 -2.66 6.97
C HIS A 45 0.96 -3.26 5.60
N VAL A 46 -0.02 -3.96 5.03
CA VAL A 46 0.08 -4.53 3.69
C VAL A 46 -1.01 -3.92 2.83
N VAL A 47 -0.60 -3.31 1.73
CA VAL A 47 -1.46 -2.58 0.79
C VAL A 47 -1.47 -3.31 -0.54
N THR A 48 -2.66 -3.44 -1.11
CA THR A 48 -2.93 -4.07 -2.40
C THR A 48 -2.98 -3.04 -3.51
N TYR A 49 -2.20 -3.27 -4.56
CA TYR A 49 -2.16 -2.45 -5.79
C TYR A 49 -2.57 -3.29 -6.99
N HIS A 50 -3.05 -2.60 -8.03
CA HIS A 50 -3.14 -3.19 -9.37
C HIS A 50 -1.72 -3.40 -9.93
N ALA A 51 -1.47 -4.56 -10.53
CA ALA A 51 -0.22 -4.83 -11.26
C ALA A 51 -0.21 -4.20 -12.66
N ASP A 52 -1.39 -3.88 -13.19
CA ASP A 52 -1.57 -3.20 -14.46
C ASP A 52 -1.03 -1.78 -14.42
N PRO A 53 -0.63 -1.21 -15.57
CA PRO A 53 -0.21 0.19 -15.64
C PRO A 53 -1.30 1.09 -15.03
N PRO A 54 -0.90 2.13 -14.28
CA PRO A 54 -1.84 3.00 -13.59
C PRO A 54 -2.83 3.59 -14.61
N ALA A 55 -4.11 3.58 -14.24
CA ALA A 55 -5.12 4.34 -14.98
C ALA A 55 -4.71 5.82 -15.03
N PRO A 56 -5.20 6.59 -16.01
CA PRO A 56 -4.94 8.02 -16.05
C PRO A 56 -5.30 8.66 -14.71
N ALA A 57 -4.38 9.49 -14.20
CA ALA A 57 -4.48 10.05 -12.86
C ALA A 57 -5.84 10.73 -12.64
N SER A 58 -6.39 10.53 -11.45
CA SER A 58 -7.64 11.16 -11.05
C SER A 58 -7.45 12.68 -11.05
N ALA A 59 -8.43 13.43 -11.55
CA ALA A 59 -8.36 14.89 -11.56
C ALA A 59 -8.14 15.41 -10.12
N GLY A 60 -6.97 16.01 -9.86
CA GLY A 60 -6.58 16.53 -8.54
C GLY A 60 -5.69 15.62 -7.69
N ALA A 61 -5.44 14.37 -8.10
CA ALA A 61 -4.44 13.53 -7.47
C ALA A 61 -3.03 14.09 -7.73
N THR A 62 -2.25 14.25 -6.66
CA THR A 62 -0.88 14.80 -6.73
C THR A 62 0.14 13.95 -5.98
N LEU A 63 -0.28 12.86 -5.35
CA LEU A 63 0.56 12.04 -4.47
C LEU A 63 0.31 10.54 -4.72
N HIS A 64 1.39 9.77 -4.82
CA HIS A 64 1.32 8.30 -4.82
C HIS A 64 1.65 7.77 -3.43
N LEU A 65 0.92 6.76 -2.95
CA LEU A 65 1.10 6.25 -1.58
C LEU A 65 2.53 5.74 -1.32
N CYS A 66 3.15 5.12 -2.32
CA CYS A 66 4.54 4.63 -2.27
C CYS A 66 5.60 5.75 -2.18
N THR A 67 5.26 6.97 -2.62
CA THR A 67 6.12 8.15 -2.48
C THR A 67 5.96 8.81 -1.11
N LEU A 68 4.79 8.63 -0.49
CA LEU A 68 4.42 9.24 0.79
C LEU A 68 4.91 8.41 1.98
N LEU A 69 4.83 7.09 1.92
CA LEU A 69 5.06 6.20 3.06
C LEU A 69 6.43 5.53 3.04
N ARG A 70 6.98 5.29 4.23
CA ARG A 70 8.20 4.50 4.39
C ARG A 70 7.88 3.01 4.19
N PRO A 71 8.54 2.32 3.25
CA PRO A 71 8.37 0.88 3.09
C PRO A 71 8.88 0.15 4.34
N ALA A 72 8.30 -1.01 4.62
CA ALA A 72 8.74 -1.83 5.73
C ALA A 72 10.10 -2.50 5.39
N ALA A 73 10.97 -2.65 6.39
CA ALA A 73 12.20 -3.41 6.23
C ALA A 73 11.85 -4.91 6.28
N LEU A 74 11.86 -5.57 5.12
CA LEU A 74 11.47 -6.97 5.01
C LEU A 74 12.69 -7.88 5.10
N THR A 75 12.57 -8.95 5.87
CA THR A 75 13.50 -10.09 5.80
C THR A 75 13.24 -10.90 4.53
N GLY A 76 14.18 -11.78 4.15
CA GLY A 76 13.98 -12.67 3.00
C GLY A 76 12.72 -13.54 3.11
N ALA A 77 12.43 -14.05 4.31
CA ALA A 77 11.23 -14.84 4.57
C ALA A 77 9.93 -14.01 4.46
N ALA A 78 9.98 -12.74 4.86
CA ALA A 78 8.85 -11.82 4.71
C ALA A 78 8.58 -11.48 3.24
N LEU A 79 9.63 -11.23 2.47
CA LEU A 79 9.52 -10.99 1.03
C LEU A 79 8.97 -12.21 0.29
N ALA A 80 9.44 -13.41 0.63
CA ALA A 80 8.93 -14.66 0.06
C ALA A 80 7.43 -14.86 0.35
N ALA A 81 6.97 -14.46 1.54
CA ALA A 81 5.56 -14.51 1.91
C ALA A 81 4.66 -13.67 1.00
N LEU A 82 5.09 -12.42 0.75
CA LEU A 82 4.35 -11.49 -0.09
C LEU A 82 4.26 -12.02 -1.52
N ARG A 83 5.39 -12.48 -2.08
CA ARG A 83 5.44 -13.04 -3.43
C ARG A 83 4.59 -14.31 -3.60
N ALA A 84 4.57 -15.16 -2.58
CA ALA A 84 3.71 -16.34 -2.59
C ALA A 84 2.23 -15.93 -2.67
N ALA A 85 1.81 -14.97 -1.85
CA ALA A 85 0.45 -14.46 -1.91
C ALA A 85 0.13 -13.77 -3.25
N GLU A 86 1.06 -12.99 -3.83
CA GLU A 86 0.88 -12.41 -5.17
C GLU A 86 0.68 -13.48 -6.25
N THR A 87 1.28 -14.66 -6.11
CA THR A 87 1.11 -15.78 -7.05
C THR A 87 -0.31 -16.33 -7.03
N ASP A 88 -0.96 -16.34 -5.86
CA ASP A 88 -2.34 -16.79 -5.69
C ASP A 88 -3.38 -15.78 -6.23
N PHE A 89 -2.97 -14.52 -6.47
CA PHE A 89 -3.83 -13.44 -6.94
C PHE A 89 -3.22 -12.71 -8.15
N PRO A 90 -3.40 -13.23 -9.37
CA PRO A 90 -2.90 -12.58 -10.59
C PRO A 90 -3.42 -11.14 -10.73
N GLY A 91 -2.55 -10.23 -11.18
CA GLY A 91 -2.89 -8.81 -11.37
C GLY A 91 -2.81 -7.97 -10.08
N VAL A 92 -2.30 -8.54 -8.98
CA VAL A 92 -2.15 -7.86 -7.68
C VAL A 92 -0.69 -7.74 -7.30
N VAL A 93 -0.33 -6.58 -6.75
CA VAL A 93 0.95 -6.35 -6.08
C VAL A 93 0.71 -6.02 -4.61
N LEU A 94 1.48 -6.63 -3.71
CA LEU A 94 1.41 -6.44 -2.27
C LEU A 94 2.63 -5.67 -1.78
N VAL A 95 2.39 -4.48 -1.22
CA VAL A 95 3.46 -3.64 -0.68
C VAL A 95 3.31 -3.50 0.83
N ALA A 96 4.37 -3.81 1.55
CA ALA A 96 4.43 -3.63 3.00
C ALA A 96 4.97 -2.25 3.39
N TYR A 97 4.24 -1.54 4.25
CA TYR A 97 4.64 -0.28 4.85
C TYR A 97 4.86 -0.44 6.35
N ALA A 98 5.83 0.31 6.89
CA ALA A 98 6.18 0.22 8.30
C ALA A 98 4.97 0.55 9.20
N LYS A 99 4.83 -0.20 10.30
CA LYS A 99 3.87 0.07 11.37
C LYS A 99 4.65 0.38 12.67
N PRO A 100 4.38 1.50 13.37
CA PRO A 100 3.41 2.56 13.04
C PRO A 100 3.79 3.29 11.75
N LEU A 101 2.81 3.92 11.08
CA LEU A 101 3.07 4.64 9.84
C LEU A 101 4.13 5.72 10.01
N ARG A 102 5.04 5.77 9.04
CA ARG A 102 6.06 6.81 8.93
C ARG A 102 5.96 7.43 7.55
N LEU A 103 5.72 8.74 7.52
CA LEU A 103 5.86 9.51 6.30
C LEU A 103 7.34 9.52 5.88
N ARG A 104 7.60 9.39 4.58
CA ARG A 104 8.91 9.73 4.04
C ARG A 104 9.15 11.22 4.29
N PRO A 105 10.37 11.62 4.68
CA PRO A 105 10.72 13.03 4.61
C PRO A 105 10.45 13.46 3.16
N ARG A 106 9.64 14.49 2.96
CA ARG A 106 9.57 15.16 1.65
C ARG A 106 11.02 15.45 1.31
N GLY A 107 11.55 14.85 0.25
CA GLY A 107 12.80 15.33 -0.33
C GLY A 107 12.57 16.81 -0.57
N GLY A 108 13.23 17.65 0.24
CA GLY A 108 13.21 19.07 -0.01
C GLY A 108 13.61 19.25 -1.46
N ALA A 109 12.81 19.99 -2.21
CA ALA A 109 13.34 20.69 -3.36
C ALA A 109 14.41 21.63 -2.81
N GLY A 110 15.61 21.10 -2.69
CA GLY A 110 16.84 21.79 -2.36
C GLY A 110 17.76 21.59 -3.55
N ALA A 111 17.47 22.32 -4.62
CA ALA A 111 18.38 22.81 -5.65
C ALA A 111 17.59 23.75 -6.56
#